data_AF-A0A9D2G1F7-F1
#
_entry.id   AF-A0A9D2G1F7-F1
#
_cell.length_a   1.000
_cell.length_b   1.000
_cell.length_c   1.000
_cell.angle_alpha   90.00
_cell.angle_beta   90.00
_cell.angle_gamma   90.00
#
_symmetry.space_group_name_H-M   'P 1'
#
loop_
_entity.id
_entity.type
_entity.pdbx_description
1 polymer ?
#
loop_
_entity_poly.entity_id
_entity_poly.type
_entity_poly.pdbx_seq_one_letter_code
_entity_poly.pdbx_strand_id
1 'polypeptide(L)'
;MKKLLTEPIRFYQKYISPNTAPSCRYHPTCSSYALEAIEKHGAIKGGIMGAARIIRCNPFVEGGVDEVPDHFTIFRNPENLEDEYIPEFLMPVDKEAQKRMRTLMETYEEQLKISEELPSSLSILQQIADVEQLSAEEIKKDFSKEELDLLIDMDIFPDFSTDDYQYFTLPKTKKNESFLKEVENFDSDLQLGADYPLIVLEKTGIWYTNMPSLAQNFLVTRGITATDIENKSYHLWLVLNAMEELDSK
;
A
#
# COMPACT_ATOMS: atom_id res chain seq x y z
N MET A 1 -29.26 27.64 -8.30
CA MET A 1 -28.32 28.36 -7.41
C MET A 1 -26.89 27.84 -7.50
N LYS A 2 -26.63 26.52 -7.49
CA LYS A 2 -25.26 25.96 -7.65
C LYS A 2 -24.51 26.54 -8.88
N LYS A 3 -25.17 26.56 -10.04
CA LYS A 3 -24.62 27.13 -11.29
C LYS A 3 -24.13 28.58 -11.18
N LEU A 4 -24.79 29.42 -10.37
CA LEU A 4 -24.39 30.83 -10.23
C LEU A 4 -23.03 31.01 -9.54
N LEU A 5 -22.66 30.07 -8.66
CA LEU A 5 -21.38 30.11 -7.96
C LEU A 5 -20.31 29.27 -8.65
N THR A 6 -20.69 28.20 -9.36
CA THR A 6 -19.72 27.33 -10.05
C THR A 6 -19.23 27.91 -11.38
N GLU A 7 -20.07 28.63 -12.13
CA GLU A 7 -19.67 29.22 -13.43
C GLU A 7 -18.50 30.22 -13.33
N PRO A 8 -18.47 31.16 -12.36
CA PRO A 8 -17.32 32.02 -12.16
C PRO A 8 -16.04 31.26 -11.80
N ILE A 9 -16.15 30.18 -11.01
CA ILE A 9 -14.99 29.36 -10.62
C ILE A 9 -14.45 28.61 -11.83
N ARG A 10 -15.33 28.03 -12.67
CA ARG A 10 -14.94 27.38 -13.94
C ARG A 10 -14.31 28.37 -14.92
N PHE A 11 -14.83 29.60 -14.99
CA PHE A 11 -14.23 30.67 -15.78
C PHE A 11 -12.82 31.00 -15.29
N TYR A 12 -12.64 31.14 -13.97
CA TYR A 12 -11.32 31.36 -13.37
C TYR A 12 -10.35 30.22 -13.71
N GLN A 13 -10.76 28.96 -13.53
CA GLN A 13 -9.93 27.78 -13.84
C GLN A 13 -9.53 27.70 -15.32
N LYS A 14 -10.41 28.10 -16.24
CA LYS A 14 -10.17 28.00 -17.69
C LYS A 14 -9.35 29.14 -18.27
N TYR A 15 -9.53 30.37 -17.77
CA TYR A 15 -8.98 31.57 -18.42
C TYR A 15 -7.93 32.31 -17.59
N ILE A 16 -7.96 32.18 -16.26
CA ILE A 16 -7.07 32.93 -15.36
C ILE A 16 -6.00 32.02 -14.78
N SER A 17 -6.41 30.89 -14.17
CA SER A 17 -5.50 29.95 -13.50
C SER A 17 -4.31 29.48 -14.35
N PRO A 18 -4.46 29.17 -15.66
CA PRO A 18 -3.34 28.72 -16.49
C PRO A 18 -2.27 29.79 -16.72
N ASN A 19 -2.64 31.06 -16.55
CA ASN A 19 -1.76 32.21 -16.76
C ASN A 19 -1.13 32.71 -15.44
N THR A 20 -1.37 32.03 -14.33
CA THR A 20 -0.84 32.38 -13.01
C THR A 20 0.00 31.24 -12.46
N ALA A 21 1.11 31.56 -11.79
CA ALA A 21 1.91 30.54 -11.12
C ALA A 21 1.06 29.79 -10.06
N PRO A 22 1.31 28.49 -9.84
CA PRO A 22 0.65 27.73 -8.78
C PRO A 22 0.89 28.39 -7.42
N SER A 23 -0.18 28.82 -6.77
CA SER A 23 -0.12 29.55 -5.49
C SER A 23 -0.86 28.84 -4.35
N CYS A 24 -1.67 27.83 -4.68
CA CYS A 24 -2.38 27.05 -3.67
C CYS A 24 -1.40 26.17 -2.90
N ARG A 25 -1.47 26.21 -1.58
CA ARG A 25 -0.69 25.34 -0.67
C ARG A 25 -1.36 24.00 -0.41
N TYR A 26 -2.67 23.90 -0.67
CA TYR A 26 -3.44 22.67 -0.45
C TYR A 26 -3.77 21.95 -1.76
N HIS A 27 -3.88 20.63 -1.67
CA HIS A 27 -4.46 19.76 -2.69
C HIS A 27 -5.82 19.18 -2.21
N PRO A 28 -6.87 19.14 -3.05
CA PRO A 28 -6.97 19.81 -4.34
C PRO A 28 -6.88 21.35 -4.21
N THR A 29 -6.68 22.05 -5.33
CA THR A 29 -6.55 23.52 -5.33
C THR A 29 -7.78 24.20 -4.72
N CYS A 30 -7.65 25.44 -4.22
CA CYS A 30 -8.77 26.16 -3.60
C CYS A 30 -9.99 26.32 -4.53
N SER A 31 -9.76 26.44 -5.84
CA SER A 31 -10.85 26.55 -6.83
C SER A 31 -11.56 25.20 -7.03
N SER A 32 -10.81 24.09 -7.11
CA SER A 32 -11.36 22.74 -7.21
C SER A 32 -12.13 22.37 -5.95
N TYR A 33 -11.56 22.63 -4.76
CA TYR A 33 -12.23 22.43 -3.48
C TYR A 33 -13.52 23.24 -3.38
N ALA A 34 -13.52 24.51 -3.80
CA ALA A 34 -14.73 25.34 -3.76
C ALA A 34 -15.84 24.81 -4.68
N LEU A 35 -15.49 24.30 -5.88
CA LEU A 35 -16.45 23.64 -6.77
C LEU A 35 -17.06 22.40 -6.13
N GLU A 36 -16.21 21.50 -5.65
CA GLU A 36 -16.62 20.25 -5.01
C GLU A 36 -17.48 20.51 -3.76
N ALA A 37 -17.09 21.48 -2.93
CA ALA A 37 -17.86 21.87 -1.75
C ALA A 37 -19.25 22.42 -2.12
N ILE A 38 -19.37 23.21 -3.21
CA ILE A 38 -20.68 23.71 -3.70
C ILE A 38 -21.53 22.55 -4.26
N GLU A 39 -20.90 21.59 -4.92
CA GLU A 39 -21.56 20.41 -5.47
C GLU A 39 -22.09 19.51 -4.36
N LYS A 40 -21.25 19.21 -3.35
CA LYS A 40 -21.52 18.31 -2.22
C LYS A 40 -22.43 18.93 -1.16
N HIS A 41 -22.12 20.14 -0.69
CA HIS A 41 -22.80 20.79 0.45
C HIS A 41 -23.83 21.86 0.04
N GLY A 42 -23.91 22.19 -1.24
CA GLY A 42 -24.80 23.21 -1.77
C GLY A 42 -24.20 24.62 -1.78
N ALA A 43 -24.89 25.55 -2.44
CA ALA A 43 -24.36 26.88 -2.77
C ALA A 43 -23.90 27.69 -1.54
N ILE A 44 -24.66 27.68 -0.46
CA ILE A 44 -24.36 28.49 0.73
C ILE A 44 -23.23 27.84 1.54
N LYS A 45 -23.41 26.59 1.97
CA LYS A 45 -22.43 25.88 2.79
C LYS A 45 -21.11 25.68 2.04
N GLY A 46 -21.17 25.21 0.79
CA GLY A 46 -20.00 25.05 -0.06
C GLY A 46 -19.29 26.36 -0.37
N GLY A 47 -20.04 27.45 -0.56
CA GLY A 47 -19.47 28.79 -0.70
C GLY A 47 -18.70 29.25 0.54
N ILE A 48 -19.25 29.00 1.74
CA ILE A 48 -18.58 29.31 3.01
C ILE A 48 -17.31 28.45 3.18
N MET A 49 -17.37 27.14 2.87
CA MET A 49 -16.22 26.25 2.95
C MET A 49 -15.10 26.67 1.99
N GLY A 50 -15.43 26.99 0.74
CA GLY A 50 -14.47 27.49 -0.24
C GLY A 50 -13.83 28.81 0.17
N ALA A 51 -14.62 29.76 0.69
CA ALA A 51 -14.11 31.04 1.18
C ALA A 51 -13.19 30.87 2.40
N ALA A 52 -13.58 30.02 3.36
CA ALA A 52 -12.75 29.69 4.52
C ALA A 52 -11.40 29.08 4.10
N ARG A 53 -11.40 28.18 3.11
CA ARG A 53 -10.17 27.58 2.59
C ARG A 53 -9.25 28.60 1.92
N ILE A 54 -9.79 29.55 1.14
CA ILE A 54 -8.98 30.62 0.54
C ILE A 54 -8.25 31.44 1.61
N ILE A 55 -8.92 31.73 2.73
CA ILE A 55 -8.30 32.45 3.87
C ILE A 55 -7.20 31.59 4.53
N ARG A 56 -7.44 30.29 4.69
CA ARG A 56 -6.43 29.35 5.24
C ARG A 56 -5.25 29.15 4.29
N CYS A 57 -5.44 29.25 2.98
CA CYS A 57 -4.42 29.04 1.97
C CYS A 57 -3.53 30.28 1.79
N ASN A 58 -2.61 30.49 2.73
CA ASN A 58 -1.64 31.59 2.71
C ASN A 58 -0.18 31.09 2.75
N PRO A 59 0.83 31.93 2.43
CA PRO A 59 2.23 31.51 2.37
C PRO A 59 2.85 31.01 3.68
N PHE A 60 2.22 31.26 4.83
CA PHE A 60 2.72 30.89 6.16
C PHE A 60 2.15 29.56 6.67
N VAL A 61 1.47 28.79 5.80
CA VAL A 61 0.98 27.44 6.11
C VAL A 61 1.76 26.41 5.32
N GLU A 62 2.02 25.25 5.94
CA GLU A 62 2.74 24.14 5.31
C GLU A 62 1.99 23.58 4.09
N GLY A 63 0.66 23.53 4.15
CA GLY A 63 -0.18 22.99 3.07
C GLY A 63 -0.52 21.52 3.26
N GLY A 64 -0.64 20.77 2.17
CA GLY A 64 -0.91 19.32 2.16
C GLY A 64 -2.28 18.95 1.58
N VAL A 65 -2.70 17.70 1.80
CA VAL A 65 -4.03 17.23 1.38
C VAL A 65 -5.10 17.79 2.35
N ASP A 66 -6.21 18.24 1.79
CA ASP A 66 -7.39 18.71 2.54
C ASP A 66 -8.58 18.51 1.59
N GLU A 67 -9.18 17.32 1.58
CA GLU A 67 -10.33 17.03 0.71
C GLU A 67 -11.63 17.62 1.29
N VAL A 68 -12.72 17.65 0.50
CA VAL A 68 -14.01 18.14 1.00
C VAL A 68 -14.67 17.05 1.87
N PRO A 69 -14.79 17.24 3.20
CA PRO A 69 -15.38 16.22 4.06
C PRO A 69 -16.87 16.02 3.79
N ASP A 70 -17.43 14.90 4.27
CA ASP A 70 -18.87 14.60 4.16
C ASP A 70 -19.77 15.47 5.03
N HIS A 71 -19.18 16.18 5.99
CA HIS A 71 -19.87 17.10 6.88
C HIS A 71 -19.42 18.55 6.63
N PHE A 72 -20.26 19.51 7.03
CA PHE A 72 -19.89 20.92 6.94
C PHE A 72 -18.86 21.27 8.02
N THR A 73 -17.70 21.80 7.59
CA THR A 73 -16.68 22.36 8.48
C THR A 73 -15.91 23.46 7.77
N ILE A 74 -15.40 24.43 8.54
CA ILE A 74 -14.52 25.50 8.04
C ILE A 74 -13.04 25.20 8.31
N PHE A 75 -12.75 24.18 9.11
CA PHE A 75 -11.41 23.72 9.45
C PHE A 75 -10.88 22.74 8.39
N ARG A 76 -9.61 22.33 8.51
CA ARG A 76 -9.06 21.26 7.66
C ARG A 76 -9.82 19.95 7.91
N ASN A 77 -9.92 19.12 6.88
CA ASN A 77 -10.40 17.76 7.02
C ASN A 77 -9.49 16.99 7.98
N PRO A 78 -9.99 16.49 9.13
CA PRO A 78 -9.17 15.72 10.07
C PRO A 78 -8.66 14.39 9.48
N GLU A 79 -9.38 13.83 8.50
CA GLU A 79 -9.05 12.53 7.88
C GLU A 79 -7.79 12.58 7.03
N ASN A 80 -7.38 13.76 6.53
CA ASN A 80 -6.21 13.93 5.66
C ASN A 80 -5.08 14.71 6.34
N LEU A 81 -5.05 14.79 7.68
CA LEU A 81 -4.02 15.57 8.38
C LEU A 81 -2.62 14.97 8.24
N GLU A 82 -2.53 13.65 8.05
CA GLU A 82 -1.27 12.91 7.92
C GLU A 82 -0.88 12.63 6.45
N ASP A 83 -1.75 12.97 5.48
CA ASP A 83 -1.52 12.70 4.06
C ASP A 83 -0.61 13.76 3.39
N GLU A 84 0.47 13.29 2.76
CA GLU A 84 1.38 14.13 1.97
C GLU A 84 0.94 14.21 0.49
N TYR A 85 0.96 15.42 -0.08
CA TYR A 85 0.61 15.62 -1.49
C TYR A 85 1.79 15.31 -2.42
N ILE A 86 1.64 14.31 -3.30
CA ILE A 86 2.60 13.92 -4.34
C ILE A 86 2.16 14.50 -5.70
N PRO A 87 2.91 15.41 -6.34
CA PRO A 87 2.51 16.03 -7.61
C PRO A 87 2.43 15.06 -8.81
N GLU A 88 1.42 15.26 -9.66
CA GLU A 88 1.16 14.46 -10.88
C GLU A 88 2.31 14.44 -11.90
N PHE A 89 3.22 15.43 -11.90
CA PHE A 89 4.42 15.42 -12.77
C PHE A 89 5.49 14.42 -12.33
N LEU A 90 5.39 13.88 -11.11
CA LEU A 90 6.16 12.72 -10.68
C LEU A 90 5.57 11.40 -11.23
N MET A 91 4.41 11.45 -11.92
CA MET A 91 3.85 10.35 -12.69
C MET A 91 4.12 10.55 -14.19
N PRO A 92 4.67 9.55 -14.92
CA PRO A 92 5.12 9.76 -16.30
C PRO A 92 3.94 9.71 -17.30
N VAL A 93 3.67 10.84 -17.99
CA VAL A 93 2.53 11.00 -18.93
C VAL A 93 2.92 10.87 -20.42
N ASP A 94 4.21 10.97 -20.77
CA ASP A 94 4.65 10.94 -22.18
C ASP A 94 5.15 9.56 -22.64
N LYS A 95 4.89 9.19 -23.92
CA LYS A 95 5.24 7.88 -24.49
C LYS A 95 6.74 7.56 -24.49
N GLU A 96 7.59 8.58 -24.53
CA GLU A 96 9.04 8.43 -24.45
C GLU A 96 9.48 8.19 -22.99
N ALA A 97 8.82 8.82 -22.01
CA ALA A 97 8.98 8.52 -20.59
C ALA A 97 8.45 7.12 -20.24
N GLN A 98 7.32 6.69 -20.79
CA GLN A 98 6.82 5.31 -20.67
C GLN A 98 7.81 4.30 -21.26
N LYS A 99 8.39 4.60 -22.42
CA LYS A 99 9.42 3.77 -23.04
C LYS A 99 10.69 3.71 -22.20
N ARG A 100 11.15 4.85 -21.66
CA ARG A 100 12.30 4.91 -20.74
C ARG A 100 12.04 4.14 -19.46
N MET A 101 10.82 4.24 -18.90
CA MET A 101 10.42 3.49 -17.71
C MET A 101 10.39 1.99 -17.99
N ARG A 102 9.83 1.58 -19.14
CA ARG A 102 9.85 0.18 -19.58
C ARG A 102 11.27 -0.34 -19.75
N THR A 103 12.14 0.40 -20.44
CA THR A 103 13.55 0.02 -20.60
C THR A 103 14.30 0.01 -19.27
N LEU A 104 14.02 0.95 -18.36
CA LEU A 104 14.58 0.98 -17.02
C LEU A 104 14.12 -0.26 -16.23
N MET A 105 12.87 -0.69 -16.39
CA MET A 105 12.33 -1.88 -15.74
C MET A 105 12.89 -3.16 -16.31
N GLU A 106 12.98 -3.30 -17.63
CA GLU A 106 13.68 -4.41 -18.30
C GLU A 106 15.15 -4.48 -17.82
N THR A 107 15.81 -3.33 -17.69
CA THR A 107 17.18 -3.25 -17.15
C THR A 107 17.24 -3.68 -15.69
N TYR A 108 16.27 -3.27 -14.86
CA TYR A 108 16.17 -3.72 -13.48
C TYR A 108 15.89 -5.21 -13.41
N GLU A 109 14.95 -5.76 -14.18
CA GLU A 109 14.64 -7.20 -14.25
C GLU A 109 15.87 -8.02 -14.66
N GLU A 110 16.62 -7.58 -15.68
CA GLU A 110 17.88 -8.19 -16.10
C GLU A 110 18.97 -8.11 -15.03
N GLN A 111 19.13 -6.95 -14.38
CA GLN A 111 20.10 -6.75 -13.30
C GLN A 111 19.76 -7.55 -12.03
N LEU A 112 18.46 -7.71 -11.76
CA LEU A 112 17.93 -8.40 -10.59
C LEU A 112 18.02 -9.92 -10.70
N LYS A 113 18.50 -10.47 -11.84
CA LYS A 113 18.64 -11.92 -12.10
C LYS A 113 17.45 -12.70 -11.52
N ILE A 114 16.23 -12.23 -11.81
CA ILE A 114 15.02 -12.94 -11.42
C ILE A 114 15.05 -14.26 -12.19
N SER A 115 15.42 -15.34 -11.50
CA SER A 115 15.37 -16.68 -12.06
C SER A 115 13.91 -16.95 -12.45
N GLU A 116 13.65 -17.20 -13.73
CA GLU A 116 12.32 -17.61 -14.21
C GLU A 116 11.82 -18.86 -13.46
N GLU A 117 12.74 -19.68 -12.95
CA GLU A 117 12.47 -20.77 -12.03
C GLU A 117 12.91 -20.38 -10.62
N LEU A 118 12.00 -19.85 -9.80
CA LEU A 118 12.23 -19.70 -8.37
C LEU A 118 12.28 -21.11 -7.74
N PRO A 119 13.32 -21.46 -6.95
CA PRO A 119 13.34 -22.74 -6.27
C PRO A 119 12.15 -22.83 -5.32
N SER A 120 11.44 -23.97 -5.31
CA SER A 120 10.24 -24.18 -4.50
C SER A 120 10.47 -23.72 -3.05
N SER A 121 9.54 -22.93 -2.51
CA SER A 121 9.58 -22.47 -1.10
C SER A 121 9.83 -23.61 -0.12
N LEU A 122 9.21 -24.77 -0.34
CA LEU A 122 9.43 -26.00 0.42
C LEU A 122 10.91 -26.42 0.39
N SER A 123 11.53 -26.47 -0.78
CA SER A 123 12.92 -26.91 -0.93
C SER A 123 13.92 -26.00 -0.22
N ILE A 124 13.61 -24.70 -0.17
CA ILE A 124 14.44 -23.69 0.51
C ILE A 124 14.22 -23.77 2.02
N LEU A 125 12.97 -23.92 2.43
CA LEU A 125 12.63 -24.07 3.84
C LEU A 125 13.28 -25.28 4.47
N GLN A 126 13.27 -26.42 3.77
CA GLN A 126 13.91 -27.65 4.24
C GLN A 126 15.43 -27.50 4.43
N GLN A 127 16.07 -26.54 3.76
CA GLN A 127 17.49 -26.23 3.99
C GLN A 127 17.68 -25.51 5.32
N ILE A 128 16.83 -24.53 5.64
CA ILE A 128 17.01 -23.63 6.81
C ILE A 128 16.34 -24.14 8.09
N ALA A 129 15.23 -24.89 7.98
CA ALA A 129 14.42 -25.38 9.10
C ALA A 129 13.88 -26.79 8.83
N ASP A 130 13.33 -27.45 9.83
CA ASP A 130 12.48 -28.63 9.64
C ASP A 130 11.04 -28.13 9.48
N VAL A 131 10.38 -28.42 8.37
CA VAL A 131 9.01 -27.94 8.10
C VAL A 131 8.12 -29.06 7.61
N GLU A 132 6.82 -28.97 7.93
CA GLU A 132 5.79 -29.85 7.40
C GLU A 132 4.78 -29.02 6.62
N GLN A 133 4.46 -29.43 5.39
CA GLN A 133 3.52 -28.70 4.54
C GLN A 133 2.08 -29.00 4.97
N LEU A 134 1.24 -27.97 5.00
CA LEU A 134 -0.18 -28.03 5.35
C LEU A 134 -1.04 -27.65 4.14
N SER A 135 -2.23 -28.26 4.06
CA SER A 135 -3.30 -27.80 3.17
C SER A 135 -4.09 -26.65 3.79
N ALA A 136 -4.73 -25.83 2.95
CA ALA A 136 -5.61 -24.76 3.41
C ALA A 136 -6.77 -25.30 4.27
N GLU A 137 -7.27 -26.49 3.97
CA GLU A 137 -8.32 -27.17 4.74
C GLU A 137 -7.85 -27.64 6.12
N GLU A 138 -6.57 -27.95 6.30
CA GLU A 138 -6.01 -28.30 7.61
C GLU A 138 -5.96 -27.07 8.51
N ILE A 139 -5.50 -25.93 7.98
CA ILE A 139 -5.41 -24.67 8.72
C ILE A 139 -6.80 -24.19 9.14
N LYS A 140 -7.76 -24.21 8.22
CA LYS A 140 -9.14 -23.77 8.48
C LYS A 140 -9.83 -24.56 9.59
N LYS A 141 -9.35 -25.76 9.95
CA LYS A 141 -9.93 -26.55 11.06
C LYS A 141 -9.49 -26.06 12.43
N ASP A 142 -8.37 -25.34 12.50
CA ASP A 142 -7.77 -24.90 13.76
C ASP A 142 -8.35 -23.56 14.24
N PHE A 143 -9.12 -22.86 13.39
CA PHE A 143 -9.76 -21.58 13.70
C PHE A 143 -11.29 -21.66 13.56
N SER A 144 -12.00 -20.95 14.43
CA SER A 144 -13.40 -20.61 14.18
C SER A 144 -13.53 -19.66 12.98
N LYS A 145 -14.74 -19.56 12.42
CA LYS A 145 -14.99 -18.67 11.30
C LYS A 145 -14.75 -17.20 11.69
N GLU A 146 -15.19 -16.81 12.88
CA GLU A 146 -15.04 -15.45 13.40
C GLU A 146 -13.56 -15.08 13.63
N GLU A 147 -12.75 -16.02 14.10
CA GLU A 147 -11.30 -15.81 14.25
C GLU A 147 -10.60 -15.69 12.90
N LEU A 148 -10.97 -16.54 11.93
CA LEU A 148 -10.40 -16.47 10.59
C LEU A 148 -10.76 -15.15 9.89
N ASP A 149 -12.01 -14.72 9.96
CA ASP A 149 -12.48 -13.46 9.39
C ASP A 149 -11.73 -12.27 10.02
N LEU A 150 -11.51 -12.28 11.34
CA LEU A 150 -10.71 -11.25 12.02
C LEU A 150 -9.23 -11.25 11.59
N LEU A 151 -8.61 -12.43 11.46
CA LEU A 151 -7.21 -12.55 11.04
C LEU A 151 -7.01 -12.11 9.58
N ILE A 152 -8.00 -12.33 8.72
CA ILE A 152 -8.02 -11.83 7.34
C ILE A 152 -8.22 -10.31 7.33
N ASP A 153 -9.19 -9.78 8.08
CA ASP A 153 -9.45 -8.33 8.17
C ASP A 153 -8.25 -7.54 8.75
N MET A 154 -7.42 -8.19 9.58
CA MET A 154 -6.20 -7.62 10.14
C MET A 154 -4.96 -7.80 9.25
N ASP A 155 -5.12 -8.33 8.03
CA ASP A 155 -4.03 -8.67 7.10
C ASP A 155 -2.97 -9.62 7.69
N ILE A 156 -3.36 -10.42 8.70
CA ILE A 156 -2.48 -11.44 9.31
C ILE A 156 -2.47 -12.71 8.46
N PHE A 157 -3.63 -13.09 7.92
CA PHE A 157 -3.77 -14.20 6.98
C PHE A 157 -4.28 -13.73 5.61
N PRO A 158 -3.80 -14.35 4.52
CA PRO A 158 -4.39 -14.11 3.22
C PRO A 158 -5.80 -14.70 3.17
N ASP A 159 -6.66 -14.15 2.30
CA ASP A 159 -7.91 -14.82 1.94
C ASP A 159 -7.55 -16.19 1.33
N PHE A 160 -7.83 -17.27 2.07
CA PHE A 160 -7.55 -18.67 1.75
C PHE A 160 -8.41 -19.19 0.56
N SER A 161 -8.75 -18.30 -0.37
CA SER A 161 -9.53 -18.51 -1.58
C SER A 161 -8.66 -18.67 -2.84
N THR A 162 -7.34 -18.46 -2.74
CA THR A 162 -6.41 -18.47 -3.88
C THR A 162 -5.36 -19.58 -3.79
N ASP A 163 -5.11 -20.28 -4.91
CA ASP A 163 -4.10 -21.37 -5.05
C ASP A 163 -2.64 -20.88 -4.96
N ASP A 164 -2.43 -19.59 -4.70
CA ASP A 164 -1.12 -18.95 -4.78
C ASP A 164 -0.27 -19.09 -3.50
N TYR A 165 -0.89 -19.53 -2.40
CA TYR A 165 -0.26 -19.64 -1.09
C TYR A 165 0.14 -21.08 -0.74
N GLN A 166 1.30 -21.20 -0.11
CA GLN A 166 1.81 -22.41 0.51
C GLN A 166 1.86 -22.22 2.02
N TYR A 167 1.54 -23.28 2.74
CA TYR A 167 1.44 -23.23 4.19
C TYR A 167 2.30 -24.30 4.84
N PHE A 168 2.95 -23.96 5.94
CA PHE A 168 3.85 -24.86 6.63
C PHE A 168 3.69 -24.75 8.14
N THR A 169 3.94 -25.83 8.87
CA THR A 169 4.16 -25.80 10.32
C THR A 169 5.63 -26.02 10.64
N LEU A 170 6.04 -25.49 11.79
CA LEU A 170 7.39 -25.57 12.32
C LEU A 170 7.40 -26.52 13.54
N PRO A 171 7.61 -27.83 13.35
CA PRO A 171 7.62 -28.80 14.45
C PRO A 171 8.70 -28.48 15.47
N LYS A 172 8.48 -28.91 16.72
CA LYS A 172 9.44 -28.73 17.81
C LYS A 172 10.62 -29.68 17.68
N THR A 173 11.62 -29.27 16.89
CA THR A 173 12.88 -30.00 16.69
C THR A 173 14.06 -29.19 17.20
N LYS A 174 15.20 -29.87 17.43
CA LYS A 174 16.45 -29.22 17.82
C LYS A 174 16.95 -28.19 16.79
N LYS A 175 16.67 -28.40 15.50
CA LYS A 175 17.01 -27.47 14.40
C LYS A 175 16.16 -26.20 14.49
N ASN A 176 14.91 -26.34 14.90
CA ASN A 176 13.95 -25.24 14.97
C ASN A 176 13.99 -24.46 16.29
N GLU A 177 14.70 -24.94 17.32
CA GLU A 177 14.77 -24.31 18.65
C GLU A 177 15.12 -22.81 18.62
N SER A 178 15.96 -22.35 17.68
CA SER A 178 16.32 -20.93 17.57
C SER A 178 15.13 -20.08 17.10
N PHE A 179 14.38 -20.55 16.11
CA PHE A 179 13.23 -19.84 15.55
C PHE A 179 12.04 -19.86 16.51
N LEU A 180 11.84 -20.98 17.21
CA LEU A 180 10.75 -21.15 18.18
C LEU A 180 10.88 -20.20 19.39
N LYS A 181 12.10 -19.83 19.80
CA LYS A 181 12.33 -18.85 20.88
C LYS A 181 11.89 -17.43 20.52
N GLU A 182 11.76 -17.11 19.24
CA GLU A 182 11.30 -15.79 18.79
C GLU A 182 9.78 -15.62 19.00
N VAL A 183 9.04 -16.73 18.98
CA VAL A 183 7.59 -16.77 19.21
C VAL A 183 7.24 -16.67 20.70
N GLU A 184 8.07 -17.21 21.59
CA GLU A 184 7.82 -17.24 23.04
C GLU A 184 7.69 -15.85 23.72
N ASN A 185 7.99 -14.75 23.01
CA ASN A 185 7.82 -13.38 23.52
C ASN A 185 6.45 -12.73 23.23
N PHE A 186 5.55 -13.43 22.53
CA PHE A 186 4.15 -13.04 22.36
C PHE A 186 3.30 -13.92 23.28
N ASP A 187 2.81 -13.36 24.38
CA ASP A 187 1.86 -13.89 25.38
C ASP A 187 1.88 -15.41 25.68
N SER A 188 2.00 -15.75 26.96
CA SER A 188 2.20 -17.13 27.48
C SER A 188 1.12 -18.18 27.11
N ASP A 189 0.10 -17.79 26.35
CA ASP A 189 -1.03 -18.61 25.92
C ASP A 189 -0.89 -19.15 24.49
N LEU A 190 0.10 -18.72 23.72
CA LEU A 190 0.37 -19.26 22.38
C LEU A 190 1.30 -20.48 22.44
N GLN A 191 0.75 -21.68 22.23
CA GLN A 191 1.53 -22.91 22.33
C GLN A 191 2.33 -23.16 21.05
N LEU A 192 3.64 -23.32 21.25
CA LEU A 192 4.61 -23.69 20.22
C LEU A 192 4.24 -25.00 19.51
N GLY A 193 3.93 -24.89 18.21
CA GLY A 193 3.83 -26.01 17.28
C GLY A 193 2.45 -26.27 16.67
N ALA A 194 1.42 -25.44 16.90
CA ALA A 194 0.11 -25.68 16.28
C ALA A 194 -0.75 -24.46 15.89
N ASP A 195 -0.52 -23.23 16.38
CA ASP A 195 -1.58 -22.22 16.22
C ASP A 195 -1.40 -21.21 15.08
N TYR A 196 -0.22 -21.11 14.44
CA TYR A 196 -0.04 -20.22 13.28
C TYR A 196 0.84 -20.87 12.21
N PRO A 197 0.28 -21.20 11.02
CA PRO A 197 1.08 -21.68 9.91
C PRO A 197 1.99 -20.57 9.40
N LEU A 198 3.21 -20.95 9.02
CA LEU A 198 4.07 -20.15 8.17
C LEU A 198 3.43 -20.08 6.78
N ILE A 199 3.28 -18.87 6.24
CA ILE A 199 2.60 -18.68 4.96
C ILE A 199 3.54 -18.06 3.94
N VAL A 200 3.55 -18.63 2.73
CA VAL A 200 4.41 -18.20 1.62
C VAL A 200 3.57 -17.99 0.38
N LEU A 201 3.66 -16.81 -0.22
CA LEU A 201 3.10 -16.56 -1.55
C LEU A 201 4.13 -17.01 -2.60
N GLU A 202 3.87 -18.13 -3.29
CA GLU A 202 4.91 -18.79 -4.11
C GLU A 202 5.39 -17.89 -5.26
N LYS A 203 4.44 -17.15 -5.87
CA LYS A 203 4.66 -16.24 -7.01
C LYS A 203 5.64 -15.10 -6.70
N THR A 204 5.56 -14.55 -5.49
CA THR A 204 6.33 -13.36 -5.09
C THR A 204 7.42 -13.70 -4.08
N GLY A 205 7.37 -14.87 -3.46
CA GLY A 205 8.21 -15.25 -2.34
C GLY A 205 7.94 -14.47 -1.06
N ILE A 206 6.82 -13.74 -0.97
CA ILE A 206 6.44 -12.99 0.22
C ILE A 206 6.13 -13.98 1.34
N TRP A 207 6.67 -13.68 2.52
CA TRP A 207 6.66 -14.55 3.68
C TRP A 207 5.92 -13.89 4.84
N TYR A 208 4.92 -14.56 5.41
CA TYR A 208 4.17 -14.11 6.58
C TYR A 208 4.51 -14.99 7.79
N THR A 209 5.21 -14.42 8.76
CA THR A 209 5.52 -15.05 10.05
C THR A 209 5.79 -13.99 11.11
N ASN A 210 5.56 -14.36 12.36
CA ASN A 210 6.00 -13.61 13.53
C ASN A 210 7.45 -13.93 13.97
N MET A 211 8.22 -14.67 13.14
CA MET A 211 9.64 -15.00 13.36
C MET A 211 10.56 -14.22 12.41
N PRO A 212 11.04 -13.00 12.78
CA PRO A 212 11.80 -12.13 11.89
C PRO A 212 13.07 -12.76 11.34
N SER A 213 13.78 -13.57 12.14
CA SER A 213 15.06 -14.17 11.70
C SER A 213 14.84 -15.29 10.70
N LEU A 214 13.73 -16.03 10.81
CA LEU A 214 13.36 -17.06 9.83
C LEU A 214 12.99 -16.41 8.49
N ALA A 215 12.19 -15.35 8.53
CA ALA A 215 11.83 -14.57 7.34
C ALA A 215 13.08 -14.02 6.65
N GLN A 216 13.99 -13.41 7.41
CA GLN A 216 15.23 -12.85 6.87
C GLN A 216 16.12 -13.94 6.22
N ASN A 217 16.30 -15.09 6.87
CA ASN A 217 17.10 -16.18 6.33
C ASN A 217 16.48 -16.78 5.06
N PHE A 218 15.15 -16.91 5.02
CA PHE A 218 14.45 -17.38 3.82
C PHE A 218 14.69 -16.45 2.63
N LEU A 219 14.52 -15.13 2.83
CA LEU A 219 14.75 -14.12 1.79
C LEU A 219 16.19 -14.17 1.28
N VAL A 220 17.18 -14.19 2.19
CA VAL A 220 18.60 -14.30 1.83
C VAL A 220 18.91 -15.59 1.07
N THR A 221 18.34 -16.73 1.48
CA THR A 221 18.55 -18.02 0.81
C THR A 221 17.91 -18.07 -0.57
N ARG A 222 16.80 -17.35 -0.79
CA ARG A 222 16.22 -17.10 -2.12
C ARG A 222 17.03 -16.12 -2.98
N GLY A 223 18.10 -15.54 -2.46
CA GLY A 223 18.89 -14.53 -3.16
C GLY A 223 18.29 -13.13 -3.11
N ILE A 224 17.30 -12.89 -2.24
CA ILE A 224 16.71 -11.57 -1.98
C ILE A 224 17.56 -10.89 -0.90
N THR A 225 18.34 -9.89 -1.29
CA THR A 225 19.19 -9.12 -0.37
C THR A 225 18.42 -8.03 0.39
N ALA A 226 19.01 -7.47 1.45
CA ALA A 226 18.44 -6.29 2.13
C ALA A 226 18.28 -5.09 1.16
N THR A 227 19.25 -4.91 0.26
CA THR A 227 19.19 -3.92 -0.82
C THR A 227 18.07 -4.20 -1.81
N ASP A 228 17.78 -5.48 -2.07
CA ASP A 228 16.62 -5.86 -2.86
C ASP A 228 15.31 -5.51 -2.14
N ILE A 229 15.18 -5.72 -0.84
CA ILE A 229 13.94 -5.39 -0.09
C ILE A 229 13.72 -3.87 -0.07
N GLU A 230 14.75 -3.07 0.20
CA GLU A 230 14.68 -1.61 0.22
C GLU A 230 14.35 -1.03 -1.17
N ASN A 231 14.90 -1.60 -2.24
CA ASN A 231 14.66 -1.10 -3.61
C ASN A 231 13.41 -1.71 -4.28
N LYS A 232 13.00 -2.94 -3.92
CA LYS A 232 11.87 -3.66 -4.55
C LYS A 232 10.52 -3.36 -3.90
N SER A 233 10.45 -2.84 -2.67
CA SER A 233 9.14 -2.62 -2.02
C SER A 233 8.48 -1.33 -2.47
N TYR A 234 9.23 -0.23 -2.47
CA TYR A 234 8.67 1.10 -2.69
C TYR A 234 8.71 1.52 -4.18
N HIS A 235 9.85 1.33 -4.85
CA HIS A 235 9.98 1.74 -6.25
C HIS A 235 9.23 0.82 -7.22
N LEU A 236 9.20 -0.49 -6.99
CA LEU A 236 8.41 -1.42 -7.81
C LEU A 236 6.91 -1.19 -7.62
N TRP A 237 6.45 -1.01 -6.38
CA TRP A 237 5.05 -0.66 -6.08
C TRP A 237 4.63 0.65 -6.76
N LEU A 238 5.46 1.69 -6.66
CA LEU A 238 5.22 2.97 -7.35
C LEU A 238 5.12 2.81 -8.86
N VAL A 239 5.97 1.98 -9.47
CA VAL A 239 5.97 1.76 -10.92
C VAL A 239 4.78 0.89 -11.37
N LEU A 240 4.45 -0.17 -10.62
CA LEU A 240 3.31 -1.03 -10.92
C LEU A 240 1.97 -0.27 -10.83
N ASN A 241 1.77 0.51 -9.75
CA ASN A 241 0.59 1.38 -9.62
C ASN A 241 0.51 2.42 -10.74
N ALA A 242 1.63 3.06 -11.08
CA ALA A 242 1.66 4.04 -12.18
C ALA A 242 1.31 3.40 -13.54
N MET A 243 1.62 2.12 -13.75
CA MET A 243 1.26 1.41 -14.98
C MET A 243 -0.22 1.01 -15.02
N GLU A 244 -0.79 0.55 -13.92
CA GLU A 244 -2.22 0.18 -13.83
C GLU A 244 -3.14 1.39 -14.11
N GLU A 245 -2.74 2.58 -13.67
CA GLU A 245 -3.42 3.84 -14.00
C GLU A 245 -3.24 4.30 -15.46
N LEU A 246 -2.16 3.87 -16.12
CA LEU A 246 -1.89 4.20 -17.53
C LEU A 246 -2.62 3.25 -18.49
N ASP A 247 -2.79 1.98 -18.12
CA ASP A 247 -3.51 0.99 -18.94
C ASP A 247 -5.04 1.11 -18.78
N SER A 248 -5.53 1.80 -17.75
CA SER A 248 -6.95 2.07 -17.50
C SER A 248 -7.49 3.34 -18.16
N LYS A 249 -6.69 4.05 -18.98
CA LYS A 249 -7.07 5.23 -19.77
C LYS A 249 -7.00 4.98 -21.28
#